data_AF-A0A924LCA3-F1
#
_entry.id   AF-A0A924LCA3-F1
#
_cell.length_a   1.000
_cell.length_b   1.000
_cell.length_c   1.000
_cell.angle_alpha   90.00
_cell.angle_beta   90.00
_cell.angle_gamma   90.00
#
_symmetry.space_group_name_H-M   'P 1'
#
loop_
_entity.id
_entity.type
_entity.pdbx_description
1 polymer ?
#
loop_
_entity_poly.entity_id
_entity_poly.type
_entity_poly.pdbx_seq_one_letter_code
_entity_poly.pdbx_strand_id
1 'polypeptide(L)'
;ANPARQPALNTPDPSYHGAVWSQAVKPLGPIAYILKMRVTLLRDIGACISPFNAWLILQGIETLALRMRAHCDNALAVAKFLTARADVTKVIHPSTQTGANAALVTKYLPRGQGGLLGFELAGGVEAGKAFINNLKLLYHVANIGDARSLAIHPASTTHSQLSAQEQAATGVSPGYIRLSIGIEHIDDILADIGQALDAARG
;
A
#
# COMPACT_ATOMS: atom_id res chain seq x y z
N ALA A 1 -13.05 -28.77 -2.33
CA ALA A 1 -13.74 -27.48 -2.13
C ALA A 1 -15.24 -27.73 -2.09
N ASN A 2 -16.02 -26.96 -1.32
CA ASN A 2 -17.48 -27.11 -1.20
C ASN A 2 -18.17 -26.49 -2.44
N PRO A 3 -18.70 -27.29 -3.38
CA PRO A 3 -19.22 -26.78 -4.66
C PRO A 3 -20.38 -25.80 -4.49
N ALA A 4 -21.20 -25.99 -3.45
CA ALA A 4 -22.34 -25.14 -3.15
C ALA A 4 -21.93 -23.70 -2.76
N ARG A 5 -20.71 -23.49 -2.25
CA ARG A 5 -20.18 -22.15 -1.94
C ARG A 5 -19.60 -21.44 -3.16
N GLN A 6 -19.42 -22.14 -4.28
CA GLN A 6 -18.84 -21.59 -5.51
C GLN A 6 -19.70 -22.00 -6.72
N PRO A 7 -21.01 -21.65 -6.74
CA PRO A 7 -21.92 -22.12 -7.78
C PRO A 7 -21.46 -21.71 -9.17
N ALA A 8 -20.94 -20.48 -9.33
CA ALA A 8 -20.40 -19.98 -10.59
C ALA A 8 -19.28 -20.84 -11.21
N LEU A 9 -18.57 -21.66 -10.41
CA LEU A 9 -17.54 -22.57 -10.93
C LEU A 9 -18.04 -24.01 -11.10
N ASN A 10 -19.18 -24.36 -10.49
CA ASN A 10 -19.61 -25.74 -10.29
C ASN A 10 -21.00 -26.05 -10.87
N THR A 11 -21.69 -25.07 -11.43
CA THR A 11 -22.93 -25.25 -12.21
C THR A 11 -22.69 -24.93 -13.69
N PRO A 12 -23.51 -25.45 -14.61
CA PRO A 12 -23.40 -25.14 -16.04
C PRO A 12 -23.44 -23.63 -16.29
N ASP A 13 -22.45 -23.12 -17.03
CA ASP A 13 -22.38 -21.72 -17.43
C ASP A 13 -23.06 -21.53 -18.80
N PRO A 14 -24.23 -20.87 -18.87
CA PRO A 14 -24.95 -20.69 -20.13
C PRO A 14 -24.19 -19.79 -21.12
N SER A 15 -23.26 -18.95 -20.64
CA SER A 15 -22.45 -18.07 -21.49
C SER A 15 -21.30 -18.79 -22.21
N TYR A 16 -21.12 -20.08 -21.92
CA TYR A 16 -20.04 -20.91 -22.44
C TYR A 16 -20.50 -22.36 -22.65
N HIS A 17 -21.63 -22.54 -23.34
CA HIS A 17 -22.17 -23.85 -23.76
C HIS A 17 -22.42 -24.84 -22.61
N GLY A 18 -22.78 -24.35 -21.42
CA GLY A 18 -23.05 -25.19 -20.26
C GLY A 18 -21.79 -25.71 -19.57
N ALA A 19 -20.62 -25.12 -19.83
CA ALA A 19 -19.38 -25.52 -19.20
C ALA A 19 -19.49 -25.48 -17.67
N VAL A 20 -19.05 -26.56 -17.01
CA VAL A 20 -18.83 -26.58 -15.57
C VAL A 20 -17.34 -26.35 -15.33
N TRP A 21 -16.97 -25.12 -14.98
CA TRP A 21 -15.56 -24.68 -14.98
C TRP A 21 -14.63 -25.55 -14.14
N SER A 22 -15.07 -26.04 -12.98
CA SER A 22 -14.28 -26.94 -12.12
C SER A 22 -13.98 -28.30 -12.76
N GLN A 23 -14.72 -28.68 -13.81
CA GLN A 23 -14.53 -29.90 -14.59
C GLN A 23 -13.83 -29.61 -15.92
N ALA A 24 -14.31 -28.60 -16.65
CA ALA A 24 -13.88 -28.28 -18.00
C ALA A 24 -12.37 -27.97 -18.10
N VAL A 25 -11.78 -27.41 -17.04
CA VAL A 25 -10.37 -27.00 -17.04
C VAL A 25 -9.43 -28.03 -16.39
N LYS A 26 -9.93 -29.16 -15.89
CA LYS A 26 -9.10 -30.16 -15.19
C LYS A 26 -7.81 -30.54 -15.94
N PRO A 27 -7.82 -30.73 -17.28
CA PRO A 27 -6.59 -31.04 -18.01
C PRO A 27 -5.52 -29.93 -17.97
N LEU A 28 -5.92 -28.69 -17.68
CA LEU A 28 -5.05 -27.51 -17.63
C LEU A 28 -4.59 -27.17 -16.19
N GLY A 29 -5.01 -27.96 -15.19
CA GLY A 29 -4.70 -27.73 -13.78
C GLY A 29 -5.79 -26.94 -13.02
N PRO A 30 -5.50 -26.48 -11.79
CA PRO A 30 -6.48 -25.87 -10.89
C PRO A 30 -6.79 -24.40 -11.25
N ILE A 31 -7.08 -24.10 -12.51
CA ILE A 31 -7.19 -22.74 -13.06
C ILE A 31 -8.64 -22.28 -13.31
N ALA A 32 -9.64 -22.97 -12.75
CA ALA A 32 -11.05 -22.71 -13.03
C ALA A 32 -11.46 -21.27 -12.74
N TYR A 33 -10.97 -20.71 -11.62
CA TYR A 33 -11.25 -19.35 -11.22
C TYR A 33 -10.71 -18.33 -12.24
N ILE A 34 -9.41 -18.40 -12.56
CA ILE A 34 -8.77 -17.42 -13.44
C ILE A 34 -9.25 -17.54 -14.89
N LEU A 35 -9.56 -18.76 -15.35
CA LEU A 35 -10.10 -18.94 -16.69
C LEU A 35 -11.52 -18.36 -16.79
N LYS A 36 -12.40 -18.66 -15.82
CA LYS A 36 -13.75 -18.09 -15.78
C LYS A 36 -13.70 -16.56 -15.74
N MET A 37 -12.87 -15.98 -14.88
CA MET A 37 -12.64 -14.52 -14.81
C MET A 37 -12.29 -13.93 -16.19
N ARG A 38 -11.42 -14.61 -16.95
CA ARG A 38 -10.97 -14.15 -18.28
C ARG A 38 -12.05 -14.25 -19.36
N VAL A 39 -12.77 -15.37 -19.41
CA VAL A 39 -13.68 -15.66 -20.54
C VAL A 39 -15.11 -15.16 -20.31
N THR A 40 -15.47 -14.81 -19.07
CA THR A 40 -16.75 -14.18 -18.76
C THR A 40 -16.55 -12.72 -18.36
N LEU A 41 -15.97 -12.43 -17.20
CA LEU A 41 -15.94 -11.06 -16.68
C LEU A 41 -15.11 -10.13 -17.54
N LEU A 42 -13.87 -10.49 -17.89
CA LEU A 42 -13.03 -9.64 -18.75
C LEU A 42 -13.65 -9.45 -20.14
N ARG A 43 -14.26 -10.50 -20.71
CA ARG A 43 -14.97 -10.42 -22.00
C ARG A 43 -16.16 -9.45 -21.93
N ASP A 44 -16.96 -9.53 -20.87
CA ASP A 44 -18.25 -8.84 -20.79
C ASP A 44 -18.10 -7.39 -20.28
N ILE A 45 -17.15 -7.11 -19.36
CA ILE A 45 -16.95 -5.76 -18.77
C ILE A 45 -15.80 -4.98 -19.42
N GLY A 46 -14.95 -5.64 -20.21
CA GLY A 46 -13.91 -4.98 -21.02
C GLY A 46 -12.76 -4.34 -20.25
N ALA A 47 -12.49 -4.75 -19.00
CA ALA A 47 -11.38 -4.24 -18.17
C ALA A 47 -9.99 -4.75 -18.66
N CYS A 48 -9.71 -4.57 -19.95
CA CYS A 48 -8.49 -5.00 -20.62
C CYS A 48 -7.32 -4.04 -20.35
N ILE A 49 -6.14 -4.61 -20.11
CA ILE A 49 -4.90 -3.82 -19.99
C ILE A 49 -4.39 -3.42 -21.38
N SER A 50 -3.91 -2.19 -21.52
CA SER A 50 -3.15 -1.76 -22.71
C SER A 50 -1.87 -2.60 -22.86
N PRO A 51 -1.54 -3.12 -24.05
CA PRO A 51 -0.28 -3.84 -24.28
C PRO A 51 0.96 -3.01 -23.94
N PHE A 52 0.90 -1.70 -24.18
CA PHE A 52 1.98 -0.78 -23.81
C PHE A 52 2.17 -0.70 -22.29
N ASN A 53 1.08 -0.62 -21.52
CA ASN A 53 1.16 -0.63 -20.06
C ASN A 53 1.68 -1.98 -19.54
N ALA A 54 1.29 -3.10 -20.17
CA ALA A 54 1.83 -4.40 -19.83
C ALA A 54 3.35 -4.47 -20.06
N TRP A 55 3.85 -3.90 -21.16
CA TRP A 55 5.28 -3.80 -21.43
C TRP A 55 6.02 -2.94 -20.40
N LEU A 56 5.46 -1.78 -20.02
CA LEU A 56 6.03 -0.94 -18.95
C LEU A 56 6.10 -1.66 -17.60
N ILE A 57 5.07 -2.46 -17.26
CA ILE A 57 5.06 -3.27 -16.04
C ILE A 57 6.16 -4.34 -16.10
N LEU A 58 6.36 -5.00 -17.25
CA LEU A 58 7.43 -5.99 -17.41
C LEU A 58 8.80 -5.34 -17.19
N GLN A 59 9.04 -4.15 -17.74
CA GLN A 59 10.27 -3.39 -17.47
C GLN A 59 10.46 -3.09 -15.98
N GLY A 60 9.38 -2.75 -15.26
CA GLY A 60 9.43 -2.60 -13.81
C GLY A 60 9.75 -3.91 -13.07
N ILE A 61 9.19 -5.05 -13.50
CA ILE A 61 9.36 -6.34 -12.82
C ILE A 61 10.83 -6.80 -12.82
N GLU A 62 11.59 -6.49 -13.87
CA GLU A 62 13.01 -6.86 -14.00
C GLU A 62 13.85 -6.42 -12.79
N THR A 63 13.48 -5.31 -12.14
CA THR A 63 14.20 -4.76 -10.98
C THR A 63 13.43 -4.88 -9.66
N LEU A 64 12.29 -5.59 -9.63
CA LEU A 64 11.38 -5.64 -8.48
C LEU A 64 12.08 -6.03 -7.19
N ALA A 65 12.88 -7.10 -7.21
CA ALA A 65 13.58 -7.58 -6.01
C ALA A 65 14.62 -6.57 -5.48
N LEU A 66 15.27 -5.82 -6.37
CA LEU A 66 16.24 -4.79 -5.98
C LEU A 66 15.53 -3.61 -5.32
N ARG A 67 14.48 -3.09 -5.97
CA ARG A 67 13.68 -1.97 -5.46
C ARG A 67 13.01 -2.31 -4.14
N MET A 68 12.42 -3.50 -4.00
CA MET A 68 11.75 -3.90 -2.77
C MET A 68 12.70 -3.98 -1.57
N ARG A 69 13.96 -4.41 -1.76
CA ARG A 69 14.96 -4.35 -0.68
C ARG A 69 15.22 -2.91 -0.23
N ALA A 70 15.54 -2.03 -1.19
CA ALA A 70 15.78 -0.61 -0.90
C ALA A 70 14.58 0.07 -0.21
N HIS A 71 13.36 -0.16 -0.70
CA HIS A 71 12.13 0.33 -0.05
C HIS A 71 12.01 -0.14 1.40
N CYS A 72 12.23 -1.44 1.65
CA CYS A 72 12.11 -2.00 3.00
C CYS A 72 13.19 -1.46 3.95
N ASP A 73 14.43 -1.37 3.48
CA ASP A 73 15.56 -0.91 4.28
C ASP A 73 15.40 0.59 4.62
N ASN A 74 15.04 1.41 3.64
CA ASN A 74 14.76 2.83 3.84
C ASN A 74 13.57 3.05 4.78
N ALA A 75 12.45 2.34 4.58
CA ALA A 75 11.28 2.48 5.45
C ALA A 75 11.55 2.07 6.89
N LEU A 76 12.34 1.01 7.11
CA LEU A 76 12.77 0.62 8.46
C LEU A 76 13.63 1.70 9.12
N ALA A 77 14.55 2.31 8.37
CA ALA A 77 15.37 3.41 8.87
C ALA A 77 14.53 4.65 9.22
N VAL A 78 13.58 5.03 8.37
CA VAL A 78 12.62 6.12 8.63
C VAL A 78 11.76 5.81 9.85
N ALA A 79 11.24 4.58 9.99
CA ALA A 79 10.44 4.19 11.14
C ALA A 79 11.23 4.29 12.46
N LYS A 80 12.51 3.89 12.46
CA LYS A 80 13.41 4.05 13.62
C LYS A 80 13.67 5.53 13.93
N PHE A 81 13.96 6.33 12.92
CA PHE A 81 14.16 7.78 13.07
C PHE A 81 12.95 8.45 13.69
N LEU A 82 11.75 8.20 13.17
CA LEU A 82 10.51 8.77 13.68
C LEU A 82 10.19 8.29 15.10
N THR A 83 10.46 7.03 15.43
CA THR A 83 10.23 6.48 16.78
C THR A 83 11.11 7.16 17.84
N ALA A 84 12.28 7.67 17.45
CA ALA A 84 13.19 8.37 18.35
C ALA A 84 12.84 9.85 18.57
N ARG A 85 11.82 10.38 17.88
CA ARG A 85 11.44 11.80 17.94
C ARG A 85 10.32 12.06 18.94
N ALA A 86 10.45 13.11 19.75
CA ALA A 86 9.49 13.47 20.80
C ALA A 86 8.18 14.12 20.27
N ASP A 87 8.23 14.72 19.08
CA ASP A 87 7.08 15.35 18.40
C ASP A 87 6.22 14.36 17.60
N VAL A 88 6.67 13.11 17.48
CA VAL A 88 5.91 12.01 16.88
C VAL A 88 5.28 11.18 18.00
N THR A 89 3.96 11.12 18.05
CA THR A 89 3.25 10.43 19.14
C THR A 89 3.13 8.93 18.90
N LYS A 90 3.18 8.50 17.65
CA LYS A 90 3.02 7.11 17.26
C LYS A 90 3.61 6.83 15.89
N VAL A 91 4.25 5.68 15.73
CA VAL A 91 4.72 5.17 14.44
C VAL A 91 4.04 3.84 14.14
N ILE A 92 3.45 3.75 12.95
CA ILE A 92 2.70 2.62 12.43
C ILE A 92 3.52 1.99 11.30
N HIS A 93 4.28 0.96 11.65
CA HIS A 93 5.08 0.16 10.71
C HIS A 93 5.15 -1.28 11.23
N PRO A 94 5.36 -2.32 10.40
CA PRO A 94 5.49 -3.69 10.91
C PRO A 94 6.62 -3.86 11.95
N SER A 95 7.68 -3.05 11.89
CA SER A 95 8.77 -3.08 12.88
C SER A 95 8.36 -2.60 14.28
N THR A 96 7.26 -1.86 14.41
CA THR A 96 6.80 -1.32 15.70
C THR A 96 5.68 -2.16 16.33
N GLN A 97 5.30 -3.27 15.67
CA GLN A 97 4.29 -4.18 16.18
C GLN A 97 4.80 -4.96 17.41
N THR A 98 3.88 -5.28 18.31
CA THR A 98 4.14 -6.06 19.53
C THR A 98 3.17 -7.25 19.61
N GLY A 99 3.40 -8.17 20.55
CA GLY A 99 2.51 -9.30 20.82
C GLY A 99 2.26 -10.20 19.61
N ALA A 100 0.99 -10.58 19.39
CA ALA A 100 0.60 -11.48 18.29
C ALA A 100 0.95 -10.90 16.91
N ASN A 101 0.86 -9.58 16.72
CA ASN A 101 1.19 -8.95 15.45
C ASN A 101 2.70 -9.05 15.14
N ALA A 102 3.56 -8.88 16.15
CA ALA A 102 5.00 -9.10 15.97
C ALA A 102 5.33 -10.53 15.52
N ALA A 103 4.62 -11.52 16.06
CA ALA A 103 4.76 -12.92 15.63
C ALA A 103 4.34 -13.12 14.17
N LEU A 104 3.25 -12.47 13.73
CA LEU A 104 2.81 -12.50 12.34
C LEU A 104 3.81 -11.82 11.39
N VAL A 105 4.37 -10.68 11.79
CA VAL A 105 5.41 -9.98 11.03
C VAL A 105 6.63 -10.88 10.85
N THR A 106 7.10 -11.51 11.93
CA THR A 106 8.25 -12.45 11.87
C THR A 106 7.96 -13.63 10.96
N LYS A 107 6.74 -14.18 11.01
CA LYS A 107 6.34 -15.34 10.20
C LYS A 107 6.20 -15.02 8.72
N TYR A 108 5.57 -13.90 8.37
CA TYR A 108 5.16 -13.61 6.99
C TYR A 108 6.03 -12.58 6.27
N LEU A 109 6.76 -11.72 6.99
CA LEU A 109 7.61 -10.66 6.45
C LEU A 109 9.10 -10.81 6.82
N PRO A 110 9.71 -12.01 6.73
CA PRO A 110 11.08 -12.23 7.22
C PRO A 110 12.18 -11.56 6.38
N ARG A 111 11.84 -11.07 5.18
CA ARG A 111 12.81 -10.52 4.20
C ARG A 111 12.57 -9.04 3.87
N GLY A 112 11.77 -8.35 4.67
CA GLY A 112 11.42 -6.95 4.44
C GLY A 112 9.97 -6.66 4.83
N GLN A 113 9.74 -5.48 5.39
CA GLN A 113 8.49 -5.07 6.02
C GLN A 113 7.67 -4.08 5.17
N GLY A 114 8.03 -3.93 3.89
CA GLY A 114 7.38 -3.01 2.95
C GLY A 114 7.93 -1.58 3.05
N GLY A 115 7.60 -0.77 2.05
CA GLY A 115 7.99 0.65 1.98
C GLY A 115 6.96 1.62 2.58
N LEU A 116 5.87 1.12 3.17
CA LEU A 116 4.77 1.94 3.66
C LEU A 116 4.83 2.07 5.18
N LEU A 117 4.77 3.29 5.68
CA LEU A 117 4.64 3.56 7.11
C LEU A 117 3.73 4.77 7.35
N GLY A 118 3.17 4.82 8.54
CA GLY A 118 2.41 5.98 9.00
C GLY A 118 2.96 6.49 10.32
N PHE A 119 2.70 7.75 10.64
CA PHE A 119 3.00 8.31 11.95
C PHE A 119 1.97 9.39 12.33
N GLU A 120 1.87 9.69 13.61
CA GLU A 120 0.93 10.66 14.14
C GLU A 120 1.67 11.83 14.79
N LEU A 121 1.24 13.06 14.49
CA LEU A 121 1.75 14.30 15.08
C LEU A 121 0.82 14.81 16.19
N ALA A 122 1.41 15.24 17.31
CA ALA A 122 0.66 15.79 18.44
C ALA A 122 -0.15 17.05 18.09
N GLY A 123 0.37 17.87 17.18
CA GLY A 123 -0.27 19.13 16.73
C GLY A 123 -1.46 18.94 15.77
N GLY A 124 -1.91 17.70 15.53
CA GLY A 124 -3.11 17.42 14.75
C GLY A 124 -3.06 17.93 13.31
N VAL A 125 -4.19 18.43 12.81
CA VAL A 125 -4.39 18.82 11.40
C VAL A 125 -3.39 19.86 10.93
N GLU A 126 -3.16 20.88 11.75
CA GLU A 126 -2.32 22.02 11.34
C GLU A 126 -0.84 21.61 11.27
N ALA A 127 -0.35 20.82 12.23
CA ALA A 127 0.99 20.22 12.14
C ALA A 127 1.11 19.28 10.94
N GLY A 128 0.07 18.48 10.65
CA GLY A 128 0.05 17.61 9.48
C GLY A 128 0.12 18.36 8.15
N LYS A 129 -0.65 19.44 8.00
CA LYS A 129 -0.60 20.33 6.83
C LYS A 129 0.76 21.02 6.72
N ALA A 130 1.27 21.57 7.82
CA ALA A 130 2.55 22.25 7.86
C ALA A 130 3.69 21.31 7.46
N PHE A 131 3.70 20.07 7.98
CA PHE A 131 4.67 19.05 7.59
C PHE A 131 4.65 18.81 6.09
N ILE A 132 3.47 18.49 5.51
CA ILE A 132 3.34 18.21 4.08
C ILE A 132 3.80 19.39 3.21
N ASN A 133 3.43 20.62 3.59
CA ASN A 133 3.78 21.82 2.82
C ASN A 133 5.26 22.19 2.89
N ASN A 134 6.00 21.70 3.89
CA ASN A 134 7.43 21.98 4.06
C ASN A 134 8.35 20.91 3.46
N LEU A 135 7.82 19.78 2.97
CA LEU A 135 8.62 18.75 2.28
C LEU A 135 9.20 19.31 0.97
N LYS A 136 10.47 18.98 0.70
CA LYS A 136 11.22 19.47 -0.46
C LYS A 136 11.67 18.34 -1.39
N LEU A 137 11.73 17.12 -0.88
CA LEU A 137 12.09 15.92 -1.63
C LEU A 137 10.88 15.00 -1.79
N LEU A 138 10.16 14.71 -0.71
CA LEU A 138 9.00 13.83 -0.74
C LEU A 138 7.84 14.49 -1.49
N TYR A 139 7.30 13.81 -2.50
CA TYR A 139 6.18 14.33 -3.27
C TYR A 139 4.86 14.20 -2.50
N HIS A 140 4.08 15.28 -2.49
CA HIS A 140 2.72 15.28 -1.95
C HIS A 140 1.72 14.73 -2.99
N VAL A 141 1.54 13.41 -3.03
CA VAL A 141 0.63 12.72 -3.95
C VAL A 141 0.00 11.46 -3.31
N ALA A 142 -1.11 10.98 -3.88
CA ALA A 142 -1.90 9.90 -3.29
C ALA A 142 -1.44 8.47 -3.67
N ASN A 143 -0.70 8.30 -4.76
CA ASN A 143 -0.21 6.99 -5.19
C ASN A 143 0.86 6.42 -4.24
N ILE A 144 1.17 5.13 -4.37
CA ILE A 144 2.09 4.38 -3.51
C ILE A 144 2.97 3.48 -4.40
N GLY A 145 4.20 3.21 -3.98
CA GLY A 145 5.07 2.21 -4.60
C GLY A 145 5.84 2.70 -5.83
N ASP A 146 5.89 4.01 -6.05
CA ASP A 146 6.88 4.61 -6.96
C ASP A 146 8.27 4.47 -6.36
N ALA A 147 9.31 4.57 -7.19
CA ALA A 147 10.70 4.68 -6.76
C ALA A 147 10.94 5.95 -5.94
N ARG A 148 10.10 6.98 -6.11
CA ARG A 148 10.15 8.23 -5.35
C ARG A 148 9.49 8.09 -3.99
N SER A 149 10.02 8.79 -2.99
CA SER A 149 9.39 8.93 -1.68
C SER A 149 8.20 9.88 -1.76
N LEU A 150 7.06 9.44 -1.21
CA LEU A 150 5.77 10.15 -1.28
C LEU A 150 5.20 10.33 0.13
N ALA A 151 4.54 11.45 0.36
CA ALA A 151 3.86 11.74 1.62
C ALA A 151 2.43 12.21 1.36
N ILE A 152 1.52 11.88 2.26
CA ILE A 152 0.17 12.43 2.24
C ILE A 152 -0.38 12.56 3.66
N HIS A 153 -1.16 13.62 3.89
CA HIS A 153 -1.92 13.84 5.11
C HIS A 153 -3.40 13.54 4.83
N PRO A 154 -3.91 12.33 5.14
CA PRO A 154 -5.22 11.89 4.67
C PRO A 154 -6.38 12.77 5.16
N ALA A 155 -6.33 13.24 6.42
CA ALA A 155 -7.40 14.03 7.03
C ALA A 155 -7.70 15.32 6.27
N SER A 156 -6.68 16.00 5.71
CA SER A 156 -6.87 17.22 4.91
C SER A 156 -6.88 16.99 3.40
N THR A 157 -6.84 15.74 2.93
CA THR A 157 -6.76 15.41 1.50
C THR A 157 -7.71 14.27 1.12
N THR A 158 -7.24 13.03 1.06
CA THR A 158 -8.00 11.87 0.55
C THR A 158 -9.27 11.57 1.33
N HIS A 159 -9.32 11.92 2.61
CA HIS A 159 -10.47 11.69 3.48
C HIS A 159 -11.17 13.00 3.87
N SER A 160 -10.85 14.11 3.19
CA SER A 160 -11.41 15.45 3.51
C SER A 160 -12.93 15.56 3.29
N GLN A 161 -13.53 14.64 2.52
CA GLN A 161 -14.98 14.57 2.32
C GLN A 161 -15.72 13.87 3.47
N LEU A 162 -15.00 13.16 4.35
CA LEU A 162 -15.58 12.48 5.50
C LEU A 162 -15.71 13.45 6.68
N SER A 163 -16.75 13.26 7.49
CA SER A 163 -16.84 13.90 8.81
C SER A 163 -15.71 13.43 9.73
N ALA A 164 -15.39 14.20 10.77
CA ALA A 164 -14.35 13.83 11.74
C ALA A 164 -14.61 12.46 12.41
N GLN A 165 -15.87 12.11 12.62
CA GLN A 165 -16.27 10.81 13.18
C GLN A 165 -16.01 9.66 12.21
N GLU A 166 -16.31 9.85 10.93
CA GLU A 166 -16.03 8.86 9.88
C GLU A 166 -14.52 8.71 9.63
N GLN A 167 -13.75 9.80 9.66
CA GLN A 167 -12.28 9.75 9.59
C GLN A 167 -11.72 8.88 10.73
N ALA A 168 -12.15 9.14 11.97
CA ALA A 168 -11.72 8.36 13.12
C ALA A 168 -12.10 6.88 12.99
N ALA A 169 -13.30 6.56 12.48
CA ALA A 169 -13.74 5.19 12.26
C ALA A 169 -12.88 4.43 11.23
N THR A 170 -12.26 5.13 10.28
CA THR A 170 -11.31 4.56 9.31
C THR A 170 -9.87 4.45 9.84
N GLY A 171 -9.62 4.88 11.09
CA GLY A 171 -8.28 4.91 11.68
C GLY A 171 -7.42 6.11 11.24
N VAL A 172 -8.04 7.12 10.61
CA VAL A 172 -7.37 8.38 10.24
C VAL A 172 -7.51 9.37 11.38
N SER A 173 -6.44 9.56 12.15
CA SER A 173 -6.40 10.63 13.16
C SER A 173 -6.09 11.98 12.51
N PRO A 174 -6.44 13.11 13.15
CA PRO A 174 -6.23 14.43 12.57
C PRO A 174 -4.76 14.79 12.29
N GLY A 175 -3.79 14.14 12.96
CA GLY A 175 -2.36 14.35 12.73
C GLY A 175 -1.68 13.19 12.00
N TYR A 176 -2.45 12.28 11.39
CA TYR A 176 -1.91 11.09 10.75
C TYR A 176 -1.27 11.42 9.40
N ILE A 177 0.01 11.10 9.25
CA ILE A 177 0.76 11.18 8.00
C ILE A 177 1.05 9.78 7.50
N ARG A 178 0.85 9.56 6.19
CA ARG A 178 1.23 8.32 5.50
C ARG A 178 2.40 8.60 4.57
N LEU A 179 3.46 7.81 4.70
CA LEU A 179 4.62 7.84 3.82
C LEU A 179 4.72 6.55 3.00
N SER A 180 4.96 6.70 1.70
CA SER A 180 5.42 5.63 0.80
C SER A 180 6.89 5.92 0.51
N ILE A 181 7.80 5.27 1.24
CA ILE A 181 9.24 5.53 1.17
C ILE A 181 9.81 4.92 -0.10
N GLY A 182 10.55 5.75 -0.84
CA GLY A 182 11.21 5.45 -2.10
C GLY A 182 12.58 4.80 -1.93
N ILE A 183 13.39 4.93 -2.98
CA ILE A 183 14.75 4.36 -3.08
C ILE A 183 15.85 5.43 -3.19
N GLU A 184 15.53 6.68 -2.85
CA GLU A 184 16.54 7.73 -2.69
C GLU A 184 17.55 7.37 -1.59
N HIS A 185 18.65 8.13 -1.51
CA HIS A 185 19.61 7.94 -0.43
C HIS A 185 18.92 8.21 0.92
N ILE A 186 19.13 7.30 1.88
CA ILE A 186 18.39 7.36 3.15
C ILE A 186 18.64 8.67 3.90
N ASP A 187 19.86 9.20 3.86
CA ASP A 187 20.19 10.45 4.54
C ASP A 187 19.39 11.64 4.00
N ASP A 188 19.13 11.68 2.68
CA ASP A 188 18.33 12.75 2.07
C ASP A 188 16.86 12.64 2.46
N ILE A 189 16.32 11.41 2.54
CA ILE A 189 14.96 11.15 3.02
C ILE A 189 14.82 11.59 4.49
N LEU A 190 15.77 11.22 5.34
CA LEU A 190 15.75 11.58 6.76
C LEU A 190 15.93 13.09 6.96
N ALA A 191 16.79 13.73 6.16
CA ALA A 191 16.98 15.17 6.20
C ALA A 191 15.71 15.93 5.78
N ASP A 192 15.02 15.50 4.72
CA ASP A 192 13.78 16.14 4.28
C ASP A 192 12.64 15.96 5.27
N ILE A 193 12.47 14.75 5.83
CA ILE A 193 11.48 14.50 6.88
C ILE A 193 11.83 15.30 8.13
N GLY A 194 13.10 15.31 8.55
CA GLY A 194 13.56 16.03 9.73
C GLY A 194 13.29 17.53 9.65
N GLN A 195 13.71 18.17 8.55
CA GLN A 195 13.50 19.61 8.38
C GLN A 195 12.02 19.98 8.27
N ALA A 196 11.19 19.15 7.62
CA ALA A 196 9.76 19.40 7.51
C ALA A 196 9.05 19.26 8.88
N LEU A 197 9.48 18.30 9.71
CA LEU A 197 8.98 18.15 11.08
C LEU A 197 9.38 19.35 11.94
N ASP A 198 10.63 19.79 11.86
CA ASP A 198 11.11 20.94 12.63
C ASP A 198 10.37 22.24 12.25
N ALA A 199 10.07 22.43 10.96
CA ALA A 199 9.26 23.55 10.47
C ALA A 199 7.79 23.48 10.92
N ALA A 200 7.24 22.28 11.16
CA ALA A 200 5.87 22.06 11.60
C ALA A 200 5.65 22.24 13.11
N ARG A 201 6.72 22.46 13.89
CA ARG A 201 6.64 22.74 15.34
C ARG A 201 6.28 24.20 15.66
N GLY A 202 6.27 25.07 14.66
CA GLY A 202 5.96 26.51 14.76
C GLY A 202 4.48 26.81 14.80
#